data_AF-A0A377GJU8-F1
#
_entry.id   AF-A0A377GJU8-F1
#
_cell.length_a   1.000
_cell.length_b   1.000
_cell.length_c   1.000
_cell.angle_alpha   90.00
_cell.angle_beta   90.00
_cell.angle_gamma   90.00
#
_symmetry.space_group_name_H-M   'P 1'
#
loop_
_entity.id
_entity.type
_entity.pdbx_description
1 polymer ?
#
loop_
_entity_poly.entity_id
_entity_poly.type
_entity_poly.pdbx_seq_one_letter_code
_entity_poly.pdbx_strand_id
1 'polypeptide(L)'
;MNFSIRNTLGPLFLILSCPVFVMLMWFTNTQLQGSLSALWDLMIQNGLYQTVSTVWKPYFWGSSIAWKIILIFTVFELVLMRILPGKKFEGPITPKGNIPVYKENGVLAFIVTMTSFCIASFGLNLFSASILYDNLGALFGALNLFSLILCVFLYLKGRFFPSSTDSGTTNNILFDYYWGTELYPQVLGWSIKKFITCRFGMMSWGLFLISYCAKQAELGELSNSMLISVILQFVYLSKFYMWEKGYLRSLDIMHDRAGFYICWGCMVWVPCVYTSPSMYLVLHPINLSFVWASLILGLGLASIIINYLADKQRLIARATQGECVIWGKKPVTVLARYETTEGDKKQTILLASGWWGIARHFHYIPELAGTFFWSVPALFDNFAPYFYLCFLTILLFDRAFRDDKRCSSKYGHDWKKYCELVPYKIVPLVI
;
A
#
# COMPACT_ATOMS: atom_id res chain seq x y z
N MET A 1 -27.05 2.20 20.14
CA MET A 1 -25.80 2.40 19.37
C MET A 1 -24.64 2.16 20.33
N ASN A 2 -23.92 1.04 20.22
CA ASN A 2 -22.78 0.77 21.11
C ASN A 2 -21.57 1.61 20.66
N PHE A 3 -21.40 2.77 21.29
CA PHE A 3 -20.23 3.62 21.16
C PHE A 3 -19.01 2.91 21.75
N SER A 4 -18.31 2.12 20.92
CA SER A 4 -17.04 1.52 21.28
C SER A 4 -15.89 2.32 20.68
N ILE A 5 -14.79 2.44 21.42
CA ILE A 5 -13.52 3.03 20.94
C ILE A 5 -13.14 2.47 19.56
N ARG A 6 -13.28 1.15 19.38
CA ARG A 6 -12.86 0.45 18.15
C ARG A 6 -13.77 0.72 16.94
N ASN A 7 -15.05 1.00 17.17
CA ASN A 7 -16.02 1.13 16.09
C ASN A 7 -16.39 2.60 15.80
N THR A 8 -16.08 3.54 16.69
CA THR A 8 -16.46 4.95 16.51
C THR A 8 -15.27 5.89 16.72
N LEU A 9 -14.66 5.91 17.91
CA LEU A 9 -13.62 6.90 18.21
C LEU A 9 -12.34 6.71 17.38
N GLY A 10 -11.87 5.48 17.21
CA GLY A 10 -10.71 5.16 16.37
C GLY A 10 -10.93 5.54 14.90
N PRO A 11 -12.02 5.07 14.26
CA PRO A 11 -12.41 5.50 12.91
C PRO A 11 -12.50 7.03 12.77
N LEU A 12 -13.17 7.72 13.71
CA LEU A 12 -13.29 9.17 13.68
C LEU A 12 -11.93 9.85 13.74
N PHE A 13 -11.08 9.42 14.67
CA PHE A 13 -9.74 9.95 14.85
C PHE A 13 -8.92 9.82 13.55
N LEU A 14 -8.95 8.66 12.90
CA LEU A 14 -8.22 8.45 11.64
C LEU A 14 -8.78 9.31 10.50
N ILE A 15 -10.11 9.43 10.39
CA ILE A 15 -10.75 10.28 9.36
C ILE A 15 -10.34 11.74 9.51
N LEU A 16 -10.23 12.24 10.75
CA LEU A 16 -9.90 13.65 11.01
C LEU A 16 -8.39 13.92 10.98
N SER A 17 -7.57 13.00 11.49
CA SER A 17 -6.13 13.22 11.67
C SER A 17 -5.30 12.88 10.42
N CYS A 18 -5.64 11.81 9.69
CA CYS A 18 -4.81 11.35 8.57
C CYS A 18 -4.74 12.36 7.41
N PRO A 19 -5.83 13.04 6.97
CA PRO A 19 -5.76 14.11 5.98
C PRO A 19 -4.86 15.28 6.39
N VAL A 20 -4.97 15.71 7.66
CA VAL A 20 -4.09 16.75 8.23
C VAL A 20 -2.65 16.30 8.22
N PHE A 21 -2.39 15.06 8.68
CA PHE A 21 -1.05 14.49 8.75
C PHE A 21 -0.37 14.46 7.39
N VAL A 22 -1.07 14.09 6.32
CA VAL A 22 -0.52 14.11 4.95
C VAL A 22 -0.03 15.51 4.56
N MET A 23 -0.83 16.54 4.83
CA MET A 23 -0.44 17.92 4.53
C MET A 23 0.76 18.38 5.35
N LEU A 24 0.80 18.03 6.64
CA LEU A 24 1.95 18.33 7.50
C LEU A 24 3.20 17.56 7.06
N MET A 25 3.07 16.29 6.68
CA MET A 25 4.19 15.47 6.22
C MET A 25 4.80 16.03 4.93
N TRP A 26 3.97 16.40 3.95
CA TRP A 26 4.42 17.08 2.75
C TRP A 26 5.10 18.42 3.07
N PHE A 27 4.48 19.25 3.90
CA PHE A 27 5.02 20.55 4.29
C PHE A 27 6.37 20.42 5.00
N THR A 28 6.49 19.48 5.93
CA THR A 28 7.75 19.19 6.61
C THR A 28 8.85 18.84 5.62
N ASN A 29 8.59 17.93 4.69
CA ASN A 29 9.62 17.48 3.74
C ASN A 29 10.03 18.55 2.73
N THR A 30 9.10 19.41 2.31
CA THR A 30 9.35 20.36 1.21
C THR A 30 9.64 21.79 1.66
N GLN A 31 9.10 22.22 2.81
CA GLN A 31 9.23 23.60 3.32
C GLN A 31 10.12 23.68 4.56
N LEU A 32 10.22 22.59 5.34
CA LEU A 32 11.02 22.53 6.57
C LEU A 32 12.23 21.60 6.47
N GLN A 33 12.68 21.29 5.25
CA GLN A 33 13.85 20.42 5.00
C GLN A 33 13.77 19.06 5.72
N GLY A 34 12.57 18.49 5.83
CA GLY A 34 12.33 17.21 6.51
C GLY A 34 12.43 17.24 8.04
N SER A 35 12.64 18.42 8.65
CA SER A 35 12.82 18.55 10.09
C SER A 35 11.50 18.55 10.86
N LEU A 36 11.28 17.48 11.63
CA LEU A 36 10.14 17.41 12.55
C LEU A 36 10.30 18.35 13.76
N SER A 37 11.53 18.66 14.18
CA SER A 37 11.75 19.65 15.23
C SER A 37 11.33 21.03 14.76
N ALA A 38 11.67 21.43 13.52
CA ALA A 38 11.21 22.69 12.95
C ALA A 38 9.67 22.75 12.86
N LEU A 39 9.01 21.64 12.52
CA LEU A 39 7.55 21.58 12.51
C LEU A 39 6.99 21.77 13.93
N TRP A 40 7.59 21.09 14.91
CA TRP A 40 7.20 21.17 16.32
C TRP A 40 7.37 22.58 16.89
N ASP A 41 8.50 23.23 16.61
CA ASP A 41 8.76 24.61 17.01
C ASP A 41 7.73 25.57 16.41
N LEU A 42 7.39 25.38 15.12
CA LEU A 42 6.36 26.17 14.45
C LEU A 42 4.96 25.93 15.05
N MET A 43 4.65 24.71 15.50
CA MET A 43 3.42 24.40 16.25
C MET A 43 3.39 25.02 17.65
N ILE A 44 4.52 25.08 18.35
CA ILE A 44 4.60 25.75 19.67
C ILE A 44 4.43 27.26 19.51
N GLN A 45 5.12 27.86 18.53
CA GLN A 45 5.13 29.31 18.35
C GLN A 45 3.77 29.85 17.88
N ASN A 46 3.15 29.21 16.89
CA ASN A 46 1.91 29.70 16.28
C ASN A 46 0.65 29.02 16.85
N GLY A 47 0.81 27.91 17.56
CA GLY A 47 -0.28 27.01 17.96
C GLY A 47 -0.64 26.00 16.87
N LEU A 48 -1.02 24.79 17.27
CA LEU A 48 -1.32 23.68 16.37
C LEU A 48 -2.38 24.03 15.30
N TYR A 49 -3.48 24.66 15.71
CA TYR A 49 -4.58 25.02 14.80
C TYR A 49 -4.13 26.02 13.73
N GLN A 50 -3.41 27.06 14.13
CA GLN A 50 -2.93 28.10 13.21
C GLN A 50 -1.90 27.53 12.24
N THR A 51 -1.01 26.67 12.71
CA THR A 51 -0.05 25.94 11.87
C THR A 51 -0.76 25.09 10.82
N VAL A 52 -1.69 24.23 11.24
CA VAL A 52 -2.46 23.39 10.31
C VAL A 52 -3.25 24.23 9.31
N SER A 53 -3.89 25.31 9.78
CA SER A 53 -4.62 26.25 8.91
C SER A 53 -3.70 26.89 7.87
N THR A 54 -2.53 27.38 8.28
CA THR A 54 -1.56 28.01 7.38
C THR A 54 -1.04 27.02 6.33
N VAL A 55 -0.77 25.78 6.73
CA VAL A 55 -0.27 24.73 5.84
C VAL A 55 -1.35 24.25 4.87
N TRP A 56 -2.58 24.02 5.34
CA TRP A 56 -3.60 23.34 4.54
C TRP A 56 -4.52 24.30 3.78
N LYS A 57 -4.95 25.41 4.40
CA LYS A 57 -5.95 26.32 3.82
C LYS A 57 -5.61 26.79 2.39
N PRO A 58 -4.36 27.13 2.03
CA PRO A 58 -4.03 27.55 0.67
C PRO A 58 -4.23 26.45 -0.39
N TYR A 59 -4.12 25.19 0.03
CA TYR A 59 -4.15 24.03 -0.86
C TYR A 59 -5.43 23.21 -0.74
N PHE A 60 -6.34 23.56 0.17
CA PHE A 60 -7.53 22.76 0.49
C PHE A 60 -8.37 22.38 -0.74
N TRP A 61 -8.55 23.31 -1.67
CA TRP A 61 -9.31 23.10 -2.92
C TRP A 61 -8.47 22.49 -4.05
N GLY A 62 -7.16 22.33 -3.84
CA GLY A 62 -6.20 22.06 -4.89
C GLY A 62 -6.06 23.20 -5.90
N SER A 63 -5.27 22.97 -6.94
CA SER A 63 -5.12 23.88 -8.08
C SER A 63 -5.79 23.29 -9.32
N SER A 64 -6.06 24.13 -10.33
CA SER A 64 -6.57 23.65 -11.62
C SER A 64 -5.62 22.64 -12.29
N ILE A 65 -4.31 22.78 -12.06
CA ILE A 65 -3.29 21.84 -12.57
C ILE A 65 -3.42 20.50 -11.85
N ALA A 66 -3.52 20.50 -10.52
CA ALA A 66 -3.69 19.28 -9.73
C ALA A 66 -4.93 18.48 -10.16
N TRP A 67 -6.07 19.15 -10.34
CA TRP A 67 -7.30 18.50 -10.81
C TRP A 67 -7.16 17.94 -12.23
N LYS A 68 -6.50 18.65 -13.14
CA LYS A 68 -6.20 18.14 -14.49
C LYS A 68 -5.35 16.87 -14.43
N ILE A 69 -4.29 16.86 -13.62
CA ILE A 69 -3.42 15.69 -13.44
C ILE A 69 -4.24 14.50 -12.94
N ILE A 70 -5.02 14.69 -11.87
CA ILE A 70 -5.84 13.63 -11.26
C ILE A 70 -6.86 13.09 -12.28
N LEU A 71 -7.54 13.97 -13.02
CA LEU A 71 -8.54 13.58 -14.00
C LEU A 71 -7.93 12.81 -15.17
N ILE A 72 -6.86 13.35 -15.77
CA ILE A 72 -6.17 12.71 -16.90
C ILE A 72 -5.63 11.35 -16.49
N PHE A 73 -4.97 11.26 -15.33
CA PHE A 73 -4.44 10.01 -14.80
C PHE A 73 -5.57 9.00 -14.52
N THR A 74 -6.67 9.43 -13.89
CA THR A 74 -7.84 8.57 -13.63
C THR A 74 -8.41 7.99 -14.92
N VAL A 75 -8.65 8.83 -15.92
CA VAL A 75 -9.20 8.40 -17.22
C VAL A 75 -8.22 7.47 -17.92
N PHE A 76 -6.94 7.83 -17.97
CA PHE A 76 -5.89 7.03 -18.58
C PHE A 76 -5.84 5.61 -17.97
N GLU A 77 -5.80 5.51 -16.65
CA GLU A 77 -5.76 4.23 -15.94
C GLU A 77 -7.03 3.39 -16.11
N LEU A 78 -8.22 4.02 -16.10
CA LEU A 78 -9.48 3.32 -16.36
C LEU A 78 -9.55 2.76 -17.79
N VAL A 79 -9.03 3.51 -18.76
CA VAL A 79 -8.91 3.09 -20.16
C VAL A 79 -7.95 1.92 -20.28
N LEU A 80 -6.74 2.02 -19.72
CA LEU A 80 -5.76 0.94 -19.74
C LEU A 80 -6.29 -0.33 -19.06
N MET A 81 -6.96 -0.19 -17.91
CA MET A 81 -7.56 -1.30 -17.17
C MET A 81 -8.55 -2.09 -18.04
N ARG A 82 -9.27 -1.42 -18.96
CA ARG A 82 -10.25 -2.06 -19.85
C ARG A 82 -9.61 -2.58 -21.14
N ILE A 83 -8.85 -1.75 -21.83
CA ILE A 83 -8.39 -2.00 -23.21
C ILE A 83 -7.23 -2.99 -23.24
N LEU A 84 -6.22 -2.81 -22.37
CA LEU A 84 -5.00 -3.61 -22.45
C LEU A 84 -5.28 -5.11 -22.32
N PRO A 85 -4.68 -5.96 -23.18
CA PRO A 85 -4.92 -7.40 -23.16
C PRO A 85 -4.52 -8.02 -21.82
N GLY A 86 -5.22 -9.09 -21.44
CA GLY A 86 -4.98 -9.77 -20.17
C GLY A 86 -5.95 -10.93 -19.99
N LYS A 87 -5.47 -12.00 -19.34
CA LYS A 87 -6.30 -13.18 -19.07
C LYS A 87 -7.35 -12.83 -18.02
N LYS A 88 -8.58 -13.31 -18.22
CA LYS A 88 -9.58 -13.27 -17.14
C LYS A 88 -9.15 -14.22 -16.04
N PHE A 89 -9.31 -13.80 -14.79
CA PHE A 89 -9.08 -14.67 -13.66
C PHE A 89 -10.14 -14.41 -12.58
N GLU A 90 -10.51 -15.48 -11.89
CA GLU A 90 -11.48 -15.45 -10.80
C GLU A 90 -10.77 -15.21 -9.48
N GLY A 91 -11.26 -14.22 -8.74
CA GLY A 91 -10.86 -14.01 -7.37
C GLY A 91 -11.41 -15.08 -6.43
N PRO A 92 -11.09 -14.99 -5.14
CA PRO A 92 -11.57 -15.94 -4.15
C PRO A 92 -13.07 -15.75 -3.90
N ILE A 93 -13.76 -16.87 -3.65
CA ILE A 93 -15.19 -16.89 -3.28
C ILE A 93 -15.41 -16.12 -1.97
N THR A 94 -16.44 -15.28 -1.93
CA THR A 94 -16.80 -14.49 -0.74
C THR A 94 -17.65 -15.31 0.24
N PRO A 95 -17.81 -14.85 1.50
CA PRO A 95 -18.73 -15.49 2.46
C PRO A 95 -20.19 -15.53 2.02
N LYS A 96 -20.58 -14.76 0.98
CA LYS A 96 -21.92 -14.76 0.38
C LYS A 96 -21.98 -15.50 -0.96
N GLY A 97 -20.93 -16.24 -1.30
CA GLY A 97 -20.87 -17.07 -2.51
C GLY A 97 -20.51 -16.34 -3.81
N ASN A 98 -20.26 -15.03 -3.78
CA ASN A 98 -19.91 -14.29 -4.99
C ASN A 98 -18.44 -14.53 -5.38
N ILE A 99 -18.15 -14.40 -6.67
CA ILE A 99 -16.79 -14.56 -7.23
C ILE A 99 -16.46 -13.32 -8.04
N PRO A 100 -15.55 -12.43 -7.57
CA PRO A 100 -15.15 -11.27 -8.34
C PRO A 100 -14.28 -11.69 -9.52
N VAL A 101 -14.57 -11.14 -10.71
CA VAL A 101 -13.83 -11.44 -11.94
C VAL A 101 -12.91 -10.27 -12.28
N TYR A 102 -11.65 -10.57 -12.57
CA TYR A 102 -10.62 -9.58 -12.85
C TYR A 102 -9.90 -9.87 -14.18
N LYS A 103 -9.31 -8.83 -14.77
CA LYS A 103 -8.43 -8.92 -15.95
C LYS A 103 -6.97 -8.78 -15.52
N GLU A 104 -6.13 -9.77 -15.79
CA GLU A 104 -4.70 -9.75 -15.47
C GLU A 104 -3.93 -8.96 -16.53
N ASN A 105 -3.86 -7.65 -16.34
CA ASN A 105 -3.12 -6.73 -17.21
C ASN A 105 -2.24 -5.76 -16.41
N GLY A 106 -1.96 -6.05 -15.14
CA GLY A 106 -1.21 -5.14 -14.26
C GLY A 106 0.20 -4.82 -14.74
N VAL A 107 0.96 -5.82 -15.16
CA VAL A 107 2.33 -5.63 -15.66
C VAL A 107 2.33 -4.74 -16.91
N LEU A 108 1.48 -5.05 -17.88
CA LEU A 108 1.39 -4.26 -19.12
C LEU A 108 0.92 -2.84 -18.85
N ALA A 109 -0.09 -2.67 -17.98
CA ALA A 109 -0.56 -1.36 -17.58
C ALA A 109 0.54 -0.54 -16.90
N PHE A 110 1.29 -1.15 -15.97
CA PHE A 110 2.40 -0.46 -15.29
C PHE A 110 3.47 0.00 -16.28
N ILE A 111 3.90 -0.87 -17.20
CA ILE A 111 4.89 -0.51 -18.23
C ILE A 111 4.36 0.62 -19.10
N VAL A 112 3.13 0.50 -19.62
CA VAL A 112 2.53 1.54 -20.47
C VAL A 112 2.42 2.86 -19.72
N THR A 113 1.98 2.88 -18.47
CA THR A 113 1.88 4.11 -17.67
C THR A 113 3.23 4.78 -17.47
N MET A 114 4.25 4.04 -17.03
CA MET A 114 5.59 4.61 -16.82
C MET A 114 6.21 5.10 -18.13
N THR A 115 6.13 4.29 -19.19
CA THR A 115 6.69 4.63 -20.51
C THR A 115 5.96 5.81 -21.13
N SER A 116 4.62 5.85 -21.07
CA SER A 116 3.84 6.99 -21.58
C SER A 116 4.16 8.28 -20.83
N PHE A 117 4.34 8.23 -19.51
CA PHE A 117 4.77 9.40 -18.73
C PHE A 117 6.18 9.86 -19.16
N CYS A 118 7.14 8.95 -19.28
CA CYS A 118 8.50 9.30 -19.69
C CYS A 118 8.58 9.84 -21.13
N ILE A 119 7.87 9.22 -22.07
CA ILE A 119 7.82 9.69 -23.47
C ILE A 119 7.16 11.07 -23.54
N ALA A 120 6.03 11.26 -22.85
CA ALA A 120 5.31 12.53 -22.87
C ALA A 120 6.12 13.67 -22.24
N SER A 121 6.82 13.40 -21.13
CA SER A 121 7.59 14.41 -20.40
C SER A 121 9.00 14.63 -20.96
N PHE A 122 9.84 13.59 -21.03
CA PHE A 122 11.24 13.73 -21.47
C PHE A 122 11.41 13.70 -23.00
N GLY A 123 10.57 12.94 -23.71
CA GLY A 123 10.70 12.77 -25.16
C GLY A 123 10.02 13.88 -25.96
N LEU A 124 8.73 14.07 -25.70
CA LEU A 124 7.86 15.01 -26.42
C LEU A 124 7.79 16.38 -25.74
N ASN A 125 8.29 16.52 -24.50
CA ASN A 125 8.25 17.77 -23.73
C ASN A 125 6.83 18.37 -23.61
N LEU A 126 5.79 17.53 -23.52
CA LEU A 126 4.40 17.97 -23.39
C LEU A 126 4.12 18.65 -22.04
N PHE A 127 4.88 18.27 -21.01
CA PHE A 127 4.85 18.84 -19.67
C PHE A 127 6.17 18.52 -18.94
N SER A 128 6.49 19.28 -17.88
CA SER A 128 7.70 19.01 -17.09
C SER A 128 7.66 17.63 -16.42
N ALA A 129 8.75 16.88 -16.47
CA ALA A 129 8.86 15.61 -15.76
C ALA A 129 8.75 15.79 -14.23
N SER A 130 9.08 16.97 -13.69
CA SER A 130 8.96 17.31 -12.27
C SER A 130 7.56 17.80 -11.84
N ILE A 131 6.59 17.82 -12.76
CA ILE A 131 5.26 18.42 -12.56
C ILE A 131 4.53 17.93 -11.29
N LEU A 132 4.72 16.66 -10.90
CA LEU A 132 4.08 16.11 -9.70
C LEU A 132 4.71 16.70 -8.45
N TYR A 133 6.05 16.77 -8.38
CA TYR A 133 6.76 17.39 -7.27
C TYR A 133 6.38 18.88 -7.11
N ASP A 134 6.40 19.61 -8.22
CA ASP A 134 6.12 21.05 -8.24
C ASP A 134 4.71 21.40 -7.76
N ASN A 135 3.76 20.46 -7.90
CA ASN A 135 2.37 20.64 -7.52
C ASN A 135 1.95 19.80 -6.30
N LEU A 136 2.88 19.24 -5.51
CA LEU A 136 2.57 18.30 -4.42
C LEU A 136 1.52 18.80 -3.45
N GLY A 137 1.65 20.03 -2.94
CA GLY A 137 0.69 20.60 -1.98
C GLY A 137 -0.72 20.67 -2.54
N ALA A 138 -0.85 21.20 -3.76
CA ALA A 138 -2.13 21.27 -4.47
C ALA A 138 -2.69 19.88 -4.84
N LEU A 139 -1.83 18.93 -5.19
CA LEU A 139 -2.20 17.54 -5.47
C LEU A 139 -2.73 16.85 -4.21
N PHE A 140 -2.05 16.94 -3.07
CA PHE A 140 -2.55 16.34 -1.82
C PHE A 140 -3.83 17.00 -1.32
N GLY A 141 -3.99 18.31 -1.51
CA GLY A 141 -5.24 18.99 -1.25
C GLY A 141 -6.40 18.46 -2.10
N ALA A 142 -6.21 18.42 -3.43
CA ALA A 142 -7.20 17.88 -4.36
C ALA A 142 -7.50 16.40 -4.13
N LEU A 143 -6.48 15.56 -3.91
CA LEU A 143 -6.63 14.13 -3.64
C LEU A 143 -7.37 13.87 -2.33
N ASN A 144 -7.09 14.63 -1.27
CA ASN A 144 -7.84 14.57 -0.02
C ASN A 144 -9.32 14.85 -0.27
N LEU A 145 -9.65 15.98 -0.91
CA LEU A 145 -11.03 16.35 -1.19
C LEU A 145 -11.73 15.30 -2.08
N PHE A 146 -11.07 14.89 -3.17
CA PHE A 146 -11.60 13.90 -4.11
C PHE A 146 -11.89 12.55 -3.44
N SER A 147 -10.92 12.03 -2.67
CA SER A 147 -11.06 10.71 -2.03
C SER A 147 -12.10 10.72 -0.91
N LEU A 148 -12.24 11.80 -0.14
CA LEU A 148 -13.31 11.96 0.86
C LEU A 148 -14.69 11.93 0.18
N ILE A 149 -14.87 12.72 -0.88
CA ILE A 149 -16.12 12.73 -1.68
C ILE A 149 -16.39 11.35 -2.29
N LEU A 150 -15.37 10.69 -2.83
CA LEU A 150 -15.49 9.35 -3.40
C LEU A 150 -15.94 8.33 -2.34
N CYS A 151 -15.43 8.42 -1.11
CA CYS A 151 -15.85 7.54 -0.01
C CYS A 151 -17.31 7.80 0.39
N VAL A 152 -17.78 9.05 0.36
CA VAL A 152 -19.21 9.37 0.57
C VAL A 152 -20.04 8.73 -0.55
N PHE A 153 -19.62 8.87 -1.80
CA PHE A 153 -20.27 8.22 -2.93
C PHE A 153 -20.33 6.70 -2.77
N LEU A 154 -19.23 6.04 -2.40
CA LEU A 154 -19.17 4.60 -2.19
C LEU A 154 -20.07 4.15 -1.03
N TYR A 155 -20.13 4.93 0.06
CA TYR A 155 -21.04 4.67 1.17
C TYR A 155 -22.50 4.69 0.70
N LEU A 156 -22.92 5.76 0.01
CA LEU A 156 -24.29 5.92 -0.50
C LEU A 156 -24.63 4.85 -1.53
N LYS A 157 -23.73 4.61 -2.49
CA LYS A 157 -23.88 3.57 -3.51
C LYS A 157 -24.05 2.20 -2.86
N GLY A 158 -23.20 1.82 -1.93
CA GLY A 158 -23.32 0.50 -1.31
C GLY A 158 -24.50 0.35 -0.37
N ARG A 159 -25.06 1.45 0.15
CA ARG A 159 -26.27 1.44 0.97
C ARG A 159 -27.54 1.31 0.15
N PHE A 160 -27.63 2.01 -0.99
CA PHE A 160 -28.87 2.14 -1.76
C PHE A 160 -28.85 1.37 -3.09
N PHE A 161 -27.68 1.15 -3.68
CA PHE A 161 -27.47 0.53 -4.99
C PHE A 161 -26.27 -0.44 -4.98
N PRO A 162 -26.29 -1.48 -4.12
CA PRO A 162 -25.19 -2.42 -4.03
C PRO A 162 -24.98 -3.21 -5.33
N SER A 163 -23.73 -3.48 -5.68
CA SER A 163 -23.34 -4.24 -6.87
C SER A 163 -23.50 -5.75 -6.70
N SER A 164 -23.48 -6.24 -5.45
CA SER A 164 -23.69 -7.65 -5.12
C SER A 164 -24.24 -7.82 -3.70
N THR A 165 -24.50 -9.08 -3.33
CA THR A 165 -24.88 -9.45 -1.95
C THR A 165 -23.73 -9.30 -0.94
N ASP A 166 -22.50 -8.99 -1.37
CA ASP A 166 -21.38 -8.62 -0.49
C ASP A 166 -21.46 -7.17 0.00
N SER A 167 -22.66 -6.75 0.37
CA SER A 167 -22.96 -5.44 0.91
C SER A 167 -23.56 -5.58 2.31
N GLY A 168 -23.47 -4.52 3.11
CA GLY A 168 -24.12 -4.48 4.41
C GLY A 168 -23.78 -3.23 5.18
N THR A 169 -24.55 -2.95 6.22
CA THR A 169 -24.36 -1.78 7.09
C THR A 169 -24.35 -2.22 8.54
N THR A 170 -23.65 -1.49 9.39
CA THR A 170 -23.57 -1.74 10.83
C THR A 170 -24.54 -0.86 11.64
N ASN A 171 -25.34 -0.04 10.94
CA ASN A 171 -26.16 1.03 11.51
C ASN A 171 -25.35 2.10 12.27
N ASN A 172 -24.03 2.15 12.04
CA ASN A 172 -23.14 3.22 12.47
C ASN A 172 -22.58 3.88 11.21
N ILE A 173 -23.13 5.04 10.84
CA ILE A 173 -22.79 5.76 9.60
C ILE A 173 -21.28 6.04 9.53
N LEU A 174 -20.67 6.45 10.64
CA LEU A 174 -19.25 6.75 10.69
C LEU A 174 -18.41 5.50 10.39
N PHE A 175 -18.75 4.37 11.01
CA PHE A 175 -18.02 3.13 10.80
C PHE A 175 -18.23 2.56 9.40
N ASP A 176 -19.45 2.66 8.88
CA ASP A 176 -19.79 2.22 7.52
C ASP A 176 -19.11 3.08 6.45
N TYR A 177 -18.91 4.39 6.70
CA TYR A 177 -18.08 5.25 5.86
C TYR A 177 -16.59 4.89 5.97
N TYR A 178 -16.11 4.63 7.19
CA TYR A 178 -14.72 4.28 7.45
C TYR A 178 -14.32 2.95 6.78
N TRP A 179 -15.07 1.89 7.06
CA TRP A 179 -14.79 0.54 6.55
C TRP A 179 -15.32 0.35 5.14
N GLY A 180 -16.49 0.91 4.81
CA GLY A 180 -17.17 0.72 3.54
C GLY A 180 -18.37 -0.21 3.66
N THR A 181 -19.35 -0.01 2.78
CA THR A 181 -20.61 -0.78 2.75
C THR A 181 -20.54 -1.98 1.81
N GLU A 182 -19.68 -1.93 0.78
CA GLU A 182 -19.48 -3.01 -0.20
C GLU A 182 -18.06 -3.58 -0.16
N LEU A 183 -17.94 -4.89 -0.35
CA LEU A 183 -16.64 -5.53 -0.51
C LEU A 183 -16.01 -5.27 -1.89
N TYR A 184 -16.81 -5.35 -2.96
CA TYR A 184 -16.37 -5.19 -4.34
C TYR A 184 -17.31 -4.27 -5.15
N PRO A 185 -17.34 -2.96 -4.85
CA PRO A 185 -18.19 -2.04 -5.60
C PRO A 185 -17.79 -2.01 -7.08
N GLN A 186 -18.81 -2.06 -7.94
CA GLN A 186 -18.67 -1.88 -9.37
C GLN A 186 -19.43 -0.63 -9.83
N VAL A 187 -18.79 0.15 -10.71
CA VAL A 187 -19.41 1.31 -11.37
C VAL A 187 -19.17 1.15 -12.86
N LEU A 188 -20.24 1.13 -13.66
CA LEU A 188 -20.18 0.99 -15.13
C LEU A 188 -19.28 -0.19 -15.61
N GLY A 189 -19.23 -1.28 -14.82
CA GLY A 189 -18.41 -2.46 -15.12
C GLY A 189 -16.93 -2.38 -14.72
N TRP A 190 -16.47 -1.28 -14.12
CA TRP A 190 -15.15 -1.19 -13.48
C TRP A 190 -15.20 -1.62 -12.02
N SER A 191 -14.25 -2.47 -11.60
CA SER A 191 -14.03 -2.78 -10.19
C SER A 191 -13.31 -1.60 -9.52
N ILE A 192 -14.04 -0.83 -8.73
CA ILE A 192 -13.51 0.40 -8.12
C ILE A 192 -12.39 0.09 -7.14
N LYS A 193 -12.54 -0.97 -6.35
CA LYS A 193 -11.52 -1.37 -5.39
C LYS A 193 -10.20 -1.71 -6.07
N LYS A 194 -10.22 -2.55 -7.10
CA LYS A 194 -9.01 -2.87 -7.89
C LYS A 194 -8.44 -1.64 -8.57
N PHE A 195 -9.28 -0.77 -9.13
CA PHE A 195 -8.84 0.47 -9.75
C PHE A 195 -8.06 1.32 -8.73
N ILE A 196 -8.66 1.61 -7.57
CA ILE A 196 -8.04 2.47 -6.54
C ILE A 196 -6.74 1.85 -6.00
N THR A 197 -6.76 0.56 -5.63
CA THR A 197 -5.59 -0.06 -5.00
C THR A 197 -4.45 -0.28 -6.00
N CYS A 198 -4.75 -0.83 -7.18
CA CYS A 198 -3.73 -1.33 -8.09
C CYS A 198 -3.40 -0.39 -9.25
N ARG A 199 -4.35 0.43 -9.72
CA ARG A 199 -4.12 1.31 -10.89
C ARG A 199 -3.86 2.72 -10.44
N PHE A 200 -4.68 3.26 -9.55
CA PHE A 200 -4.48 4.61 -9.05
C PHE A 200 -3.33 4.68 -8.05
N GLY A 201 -3.44 4.02 -6.90
CA GLY A 201 -2.46 4.14 -5.80
C GLY A 201 -1.07 3.64 -6.19
N MET A 202 -0.96 2.36 -6.53
CA MET A 202 0.35 1.76 -6.79
C MET A 202 1.04 2.26 -8.08
N MET A 203 0.31 2.71 -9.12
CA MET A 203 0.98 3.32 -10.30
C MET A 203 1.35 4.76 -10.05
N SER A 204 0.51 5.53 -9.35
CA SER A 204 0.90 6.90 -8.97
C SER A 204 2.18 6.92 -8.15
N TRP A 205 2.40 5.94 -7.25
CA TRP A 205 3.68 5.76 -6.56
C TRP A 205 4.86 5.79 -7.54
N GLY A 206 4.86 4.95 -8.57
CA GLY A 206 5.92 4.93 -9.59
C GLY A 206 6.10 6.28 -10.29
N LEU A 207 5.01 6.96 -10.63
CA LEU A 207 5.06 8.29 -11.28
C LEU A 207 5.68 9.35 -10.36
N PHE A 208 5.34 9.37 -9.08
CA PHE A 208 5.95 10.26 -8.09
C PHE A 208 7.46 10.07 -8.03
N LEU A 209 7.95 8.82 -8.03
CA LEU A 209 9.38 8.54 -8.00
C LEU A 209 10.13 9.09 -9.22
N ILE A 210 9.55 8.95 -10.43
CA ILE A 210 10.14 9.53 -11.65
C ILE A 210 10.17 11.06 -11.52
N SER A 211 9.08 11.66 -11.06
CA SER A 211 9.00 13.11 -10.89
C SER A 211 9.97 13.64 -9.84
N TYR A 212 10.27 12.86 -8.79
CA TYR A 212 11.23 13.24 -7.75
C TYR A 212 12.66 13.20 -8.27
N CYS A 213 13.03 12.17 -9.04
CA CYS A 213 14.31 12.13 -9.75
C CYS A 213 14.44 13.32 -10.71
N ALA A 214 13.41 13.58 -11.51
CA ALA A 214 13.39 14.71 -12.44
C ALA A 214 13.59 16.04 -11.69
N LYS A 215 12.90 16.23 -10.56
CA LYS A 215 13.07 17.44 -9.77
C LYS A 215 14.48 17.60 -9.21
N GLN A 216 15.06 16.55 -8.64
CA GLN A 216 16.41 16.64 -8.10
C GLN A 216 17.43 16.96 -9.21
N ALA A 217 17.25 16.40 -10.41
CA ALA A 217 18.07 16.72 -11.58
C ALA A 217 17.85 18.14 -12.13
N GLU A 218 16.68 18.75 -11.93
CA GLU A 218 16.47 20.18 -12.24
C GLU A 218 17.16 21.11 -11.23
N LEU A 219 17.19 20.71 -9.96
CA LEU A 219 17.80 21.49 -8.88
C LEU A 219 19.33 21.37 -8.86
N GLY A 220 19.89 20.38 -9.54
CA GLY A 220 21.32 20.11 -9.56
C GLY A 220 21.62 18.75 -10.19
N GLU A 221 22.41 17.93 -9.51
CA GLU A 221 22.73 16.58 -9.98
C GLU A 221 21.86 15.53 -9.28
N LEU A 222 21.51 14.47 -10.01
CA LEU A 222 20.81 13.32 -9.47
C LEU A 222 21.77 12.49 -8.60
N SER A 223 21.53 12.48 -7.29
CA SER A 223 22.42 11.83 -6.33
C SER A 223 22.29 10.30 -6.38
N ASN A 224 23.37 9.61 -6.02
CA ASN A 224 23.32 8.14 -5.97
C ASN A 224 22.35 7.63 -4.88
N SER A 225 22.13 8.39 -3.81
CA SER A 225 21.14 8.05 -2.78
C SER A 225 19.71 8.03 -3.32
N MET A 226 19.34 9.01 -4.15
CA MET A 226 18.05 9.07 -4.82
C MET A 226 17.88 7.88 -5.76
N LEU A 227 18.89 7.59 -6.58
CA LEU A 227 18.86 6.47 -7.52
C LEU A 227 18.65 5.13 -6.79
N ILE A 228 19.40 4.86 -5.71
CA ILE A 228 19.25 3.62 -4.94
C ILE A 228 17.84 3.51 -4.36
N SER A 229 17.35 4.58 -3.72
CA SER A 229 16.01 4.61 -3.13
C SER A 229 14.92 4.34 -4.17
N VAL A 230 15.00 5.00 -5.32
CA VAL A 230 14.02 4.88 -6.40
C VAL A 230 14.12 3.53 -7.11
N ILE A 231 15.32 3.01 -7.39
CA ILE A 231 15.53 1.69 -8.00
C ILE A 231 14.89 0.60 -7.13
N LEU A 232 15.15 0.61 -5.82
CA LEU A 232 14.60 -0.38 -4.90
C LEU A 232 13.07 -0.35 -4.86
N GLN A 233 12.47 0.85 -4.83
CA GLN A 233 11.02 0.99 -4.87
C GLN A 233 10.44 0.58 -6.24
N PHE A 234 11.12 0.85 -7.36
CA PHE A 234 10.70 0.36 -8.68
C PHE A 234 10.75 -1.16 -8.80
N VAL A 235 11.78 -1.80 -8.24
CA VAL A 235 11.88 -3.26 -8.18
C VAL A 235 10.74 -3.82 -7.31
N TYR A 236 10.43 -3.17 -6.19
CA TYR A 236 9.29 -3.52 -5.35
C TYR A 236 7.95 -3.41 -6.09
N LEU A 237 7.69 -2.30 -6.79
CA LEU A 237 6.49 -2.09 -7.60
C LEU A 237 6.40 -3.10 -8.74
N SER A 238 7.51 -3.39 -9.42
CA SER A 238 7.56 -4.38 -10.50
C SER A 238 7.19 -5.77 -9.99
N LYS A 239 7.75 -6.18 -8.85
CA LYS A 239 7.37 -7.41 -8.16
C LYS A 239 5.88 -7.42 -7.82
N PHE A 240 5.33 -6.33 -7.30
CA PHE A 240 3.90 -6.23 -6.98
C PHE A 240 3.03 -6.55 -8.19
N TYR A 241 3.33 -5.97 -9.37
CA TYR A 241 2.55 -6.23 -10.59
C TYR A 241 2.78 -7.62 -11.16
N MET A 242 4.00 -8.16 -11.08
CA MET A 242 4.26 -9.57 -11.43
C MET A 242 3.47 -10.53 -10.54
N TRP A 243 3.18 -10.13 -9.31
CA TRP A 243 2.42 -10.90 -8.33
C TRP A 243 0.97 -10.39 -8.14
N GLU A 244 0.42 -9.61 -9.09
CA GLU A 244 -0.89 -8.95 -8.95
C GLU A 244 -2.02 -9.92 -8.55
N LYS A 245 -2.01 -11.14 -9.12
CA LYS A 245 -2.98 -12.21 -8.77
C LYS A 245 -2.95 -12.57 -7.29
N GLY A 246 -1.76 -12.62 -6.69
CA GLY A 246 -1.60 -12.91 -5.27
C GLY A 246 -2.13 -11.78 -4.40
N TYR A 247 -1.88 -10.52 -4.80
CA TYR A 247 -2.43 -9.36 -4.11
C TYR A 247 -3.96 -9.34 -4.14
N LEU A 248 -4.57 -9.73 -5.26
CA LEU A 248 -6.03 -9.84 -5.38
C LEU A 248 -6.64 -10.99 -4.55
N ARG A 249 -5.79 -11.79 -3.89
CA ARG A 249 -6.14 -12.81 -2.89
C ARG A 249 -5.61 -12.46 -1.48
N SER A 250 -5.20 -11.21 -1.27
CA SER A 250 -4.75 -10.70 0.02
C SER A 250 -5.94 -10.39 0.95
N LEU A 251 -5.64 -10.22 2.24
CA LEU A 251 -6.64 -9.84 3.25
C LEU A 251 -7.36 -8.52 2.89
N ASP A 252 -6.62 -7.53 2.39
CA ASP A 252 -7.16 -6.21 2.04
C ASP A 252 -8.23 -6.33 0.96
N ILE A 253 -7.98 -7.16 -0.05
CA ILE A 253 -8.91 -7.36 -1.15
C ILE A 253 -10.08 -8.27 -0.73
N MET A 254 -9.81 -9.33 0.03
CA MET A 254 -10.82 -10.35 0.37
C MET A 254 -11.79 -9.97 1.48
N HIS A 255 -11.40 -9.08 2.40
CA HIS A 255 -12.15 -8.87 3.64
C HIS A 255 -12.42 -7.43 3.99
N ASP A 256 -11.46 -6.54 3.71
CA ASP A 256 -11.67 -5.13 4.02
C ASP A 256 -12.60 -4.51 2.97
N ARG A 257 -13.62 -3.77 3.37
CA ARG A 257 -14.60 -3.19 2.43
C ARG A 257 -14.03 -1.91 1.79
N ALA A 258 -14.66 -1.47 0.71
CA ALA A 258 -14.24 -0.29 -0.03
C ALA A 258 -14.82 0.99 0.62
N GLY A 259 -14.22 1.41 1.73
CA GLY A 259 -14.49 2.68 2.41
C GLY A 259 -13.24 3.53 2.56
N PHE A 260 -13.30 4.55 3.42
CA PHE A 260 -12.19 5.48 3.69
C PHE A 260 -10.85 4.75 3.94
N TYR A 261 -10.85 3.74 4.79
CA TYR A 261 -9.64 3.03 5.20
C TYR A 261 -8.79 2.53 4.02
N ILE A 262 -9.42 1.91 3.01
CA ILE A 262 -8.71 1.45 1.80
C ILE A 262 -8.61 2.58 0.78
N CYS A 263 -9.73 3.22 0.45
CA CYS A 263 -9.82 4.09 -0.71
C CYS A 263 -9.00 5.37 -0.51
N TRP A 264 -9.17 6.05 0.61
CA TRP A 264 -8.36 7.23 0.95
C TRP A 264 -6.89 6.83 1.17
N GLY A 265 -6.64 5.71 1.84
CA GLY A 265 -5.29 5.19 2.07
C GLY A 265 -4.51 4.99 0.76
N CYS A 266 -5.10 4.33 -0.23
CA CYS A 266 -4.42 4.10 -1.51
C CYS A 266 -4.29 5.38 -2.36
N MET A 267 -5.23 6.31 -2.29
CA MET A 267 -5.22 7.51 -3.14
C MET A 267 -4.40 8.67 -2.58
N VAL A 268 -4.21 8.72 -1.26
CA VAL A 268 -3.57 9.86 -0.58
C VAL A 268 -2.38 9.41 0.26
N TRP A 269 -2.57 8.41 1.12
CA TRP A 269 -1.52 7.94 2.03
C TRP A 269 -0.35 7.31 1.28
N VAL A 270 -0.61 6.47 0.27
CA VAL A 270 0.46 5.86 -0.54
C VAL A 270 1.28 6.93 -1.27
N PRO A 271 0.69 7.84 -2.08
CA PRO A 271 1.43 8.94 -2.70
C PRO A 271 2.26 9.82 -1.76
N CYS A 272 1.83 10.02 -0.51
CA CYS A 272 2.55 10.87 0.44
C CYS A 272 3.58 10.10 1.28
N VAL A 273 3.13 9.07 2.00
CA VAL A 273 3.92 8.38 3.01
C VAL A 273 4.86 7.36 2.37
N TYR A 274 4.41 6.58 1.40
CA TYR A 274 5.25 5.52 0.82
C TYR A 274 6.39 6.11 -0.02
N THR A 275 6.16 7.30 -0.58
CA THR A 275 7.15 8.03 -1.38
C THR A 275 8.00 8.97 -0.53
N SER A 276 7.75 9.08 0.79
CA SER A 276 8.41 10.07 1.64
C SER A 276 9.94 9.97 1.68
N PRO A 277 10.58 8.79 1.61
CA PRO A 277 12.04 8.73 1.57
C PRO A 277 12.62 9.43 0.34
N SER A 278 12.04 9.18 -0.84
CA SER A 278 12.48 9.84 -2.08
C SER A 278 12.04 11.30 -2.13
N MET A 279 10.87 11.65 -1.57
CA MET A 279 10.42 13.03 -1.44
C MET A 279 11.42 13.88 -0.64
N TYR A 280 11.92 13.35 0.48
CA TYR A 280 12.95 13.98 1.30
C TYR A 280 14.26 14.18 0.52
N LEU A 281 14.71 13.14 -0.18
CA LEU A 281 15.98 13.14 -0.93
C LEU A 281 16.01 14.22 -2.03
N VAL A 282 14.87 14.69 -2.56
CA VAL A 282 14.84 15.76 -3.57
C VAL A 282 15.61 16.99 -3.12
N LEU A 283 15.47 17.39 -1.85
CA LEU A 283 16.15 18.55 -1.28
C LEU A 283 17.44 18.19 -0.51
N HIS A 284 17.74 16.89 -0.39
CA HIS A 284 18.90 16.38 0.37
C HIS A 284 19.73 15.43 -0.52
N PRO A 285 20.43 15.96 -1.54
CA PRO A 285 21.30 15.15 -2.37
C PRO A 285 22.47 14.61 -1.53
N ILE A 286 22.58 13.29 -1.46
CA ILE A 286 23.63 12.59 -0.70
C ILE A 286 24.41 11.68 -1.65
N ASN A 287 25.72 11.86 -1.68
CA ASN A 287 26.62 11.02 -2.45
C ASN A 287 27.30 10.01 -1.52
N LEU A 288 26.76 8.79 -1.50
CA LEU A 288 27.32 7.67 -0.75
C LEU A 288 28.60 7.17 -1.41
N SER A 289 29.54 6.64 -0.62
CA SER A 289 30.69 5.95 -1.19
C SER A 289 30.25 4.71 -1.98
N PHE A 290 31.03 4.30 -2.99
CA PHE A 290 30.71 3.14 -3.82
C PHE A 290 30.40 1.87 -3.00
N VAL A 291 31.13 1.67 -1.91
CA VAL A 291 30.94 0.52 -1.00
C VAL A 291 29.56 0.58 -0.35
N TRP A 292 29.19 1.71 0.27
CA TRP A 292 27.89 1.86 0.92
C TRP A 292 26.73 1.82 -0.08
N ALA A 293 26.89 2.48 -1.22
CA ALA A 293 25.92 2.44 -2.31
C ALA A 293 25.62 1.00 -2.76
N SER A 294 26.68 0.22 -3.02
CA SER A 294 26.56 -1.18 -3.46
C SER A 294 25.96 -2.08 -2.37
N LEU A 295 26.35 -1.90 -1.11
CA LEU A 295 25.83 -2.66 0.01
C LEU A 295 24.34 -2.40 0.24
N ILE A 296 23.92 -1.14 0.28
CA ILE A 296 22.51 -0.78 0.50
C ILE A 296 21.64 -1.31 -0.65
N LEU A 297 22.09 -1.11 -1.89
CA LEU A 297 21.37 -1.63 -3.06
C LEU A 297 21.28 -3.16 -3.03
N GLY A 298 22.40 -3.85 -2.78
CA GLY A 298 22.46 -5.31 -2.73
C GLY A 298 21.55 -5.91 -1.65
N LEU A 299 21.60 -5.36 -0.43
CA LEU A 299 20.77 -5.81 0.69
C LEU A 299 19.29 -5.47 0.49
N GLY A 300 18.98 -4.32 -0.10
CA GLY A 300 17.62 -3.94 -0.47
C GLY A 300 17.02 -4.89 -1.52
N LEU A 301 17.78 -5.20 -2.58
CA LEU A 301 17.36 -6.16 -3.61
C LEU A 301 17.17 -7.57 -3.01
N ALA A 302 18.12 -8.02 -2.19
CA ALA A 302 18.02 -9.31 -1.50
C ALA A 302 16.76 -9.37 -0.63
N SER A 303 16.43 -8.30 0.09
CA SER A 303 15.21 -8.22 0.92
C SER A 303 13.95 -8.38 0.06
N ILE A 304 13.83 -7.62 -1.04
CA ILE A 304 12.66 -7.70 -1.94
C ILE A 304 12.52 -9.11 -2.54
N ILE A 305 13.64 -9.73 -2.95
CA ILE A 305 13.70 -11.09 -3.50
C ILE A 305 13.29 -12.12 -2.46
N ILE A 306 13.85 -12.07 -1.24
CA ILE A 306 13.53 -13.01 -0.16
C ILE A 306 12.05 -12.93 0.19
N ASN A 307 11.48 -11.73 0.28
CA ASN A 307 10.04 -11.56 0.50
C ASN A 307 9.22 -12.26 -0.60
N TYR A 308 9.55 -12.03 -1.88
CA TYR A 308 8.88 -12.71 -3.00
C TYR A 308 9.02 -14.24 -2.94
N LEU A 309 10.23 -14.74 -2.65
CA LEU A 309 10.49 -16.17 -2.55
C LEU A 309 9.72 -16.82 -1.39
N ALA A 310 9.56 -16.12 -0.26
CA ALA A 310 8.74 -16.58 0.85
C ALA A 310 7.28 -16.75 0.43
N ASP A 311 6.67 -15.76 -0.23
CA ASP A 311 5.30 -15.89 -0.71
C ASP A 311 5.14 -16.97 -1.79
N LYS A 312 6.07 -17.03 -2.75
CA LYS A 312 6.09 -18.07 -3.78
C LYS A 312 6.19 -19.48 -3.17
N GLN A 313 7.02 -19.66 -2.14
CA GLN A 313 7.16 -20.94 -1.45
C GLN A 313 5.84 -21.43 -0.85
N ARG A 314 5.08 -20.55 -0.17
CA ARG A 314 3.75 -20.89 0.36
C ARG A 314 2.75 -21.20 -0.74
N LEU A 315 2.77 -20.45 -1.84
CA LEU A 315 1.88 -20.68 -2.97
C LEU A 315 2.14 -22.04 -3.63
N ILE A 316 3.40 -22.38 -3.88
CA ILE A 316 3.78 -23.68 -4.46
C ILE A 316 3.34 -24.82 -3.53
N ALA A 317 3.65 -24.73 -2.23
CA ALA A 317 3.28 -25.78 -1.29
C ALA A 317 1.76 -26.03 -1.29
N ARG A 318 0.94 -24.96 -1.28
CA ARG A 318 -0.52 -25.09 -1.34
C ARG A 318 -1.01 -25.63 -2.67
N ALA A 319 -0.41 -25.23 -3.79
CA ALA A 319 -0.79 -25.70 -5.12
C ALA A 319 -0.49 -27.21 -5.29
N THR A 320 0.60 -27.70 -4.71
CA THR A 320 0.99 -29.11 -4.78
C THR A 320 0.49 -29.95 -3.61
N GLN A 321 -0.33 -29.38 -2.71
CA GLN A 321 -0.80 -30.06 -1.49
C GLN A 321 0.33 -30.65 -0.63
N GLY A 322 1.50 -29.99 -0.61
CA GLY A 322 2.68 -30.43 0.14
C GLY A 322 3.61 -31.37 -0.64
N GLU A 323 3.23 -31.83 -1.83
CA GLU A 323 4.07 -32.64 -2.72
C GLU A 323 5.04 -31.75 -3.52
N CYS A 324 5.95 -31.10 -2.79
CA CYS A 324 7.04 -30.32 -3.36
C CYS A 324 8.30 -30.49 -2.53
N VAL A 325 9.41 -29.92 -2.99
CA VAL A 325 10.67 -29.88 -2.24
C VAL A 325 10.92 -28.46 -1.77
N ILE A 326 11.17 -28.29 -0.47
CA ILE A 326 11.52 -27.01 0.13
C ILE A 326 12.89 -27.16 0.79
N TRP A 327 13.86 -26.39 0.30
CA TRP A 327 15.26 -26.43 0.75
C TRP A 327 15.83 -27.86 0.78
N GLY A 328 15.60 -28.60 -0.31
CA GLY A 328 16.14 -29.95 -0.50
C GLY A 328 15.40 -31.07 0.25
N LYS A 329 14.31 -30.78 0.98
CA LYS A 329 13.56 -31.79 1.75
C LYS A 329 12.05 -31.73 1.48
N LYS A 330 11.34 -32.84 1.73
CA LYS A 330 9.88 -32.85 1.76
C LYS A 330 9.40 -31.94 2.90
N PRO A 331 8.49 -30.99 2.65
CA PRO A 331 8.09 -30.03 3.67
C PRO A 331 7.25 -30.67 4.76
N VAL A 332 7.42 -30.16 5.98
CA VAL A 332 6.51 -30.42 7.09
C VAL A 332 5.27 -29.55 6.90
N THR A 333 4.10 -30.17 6.89
CA THR A 333 2.81 -29.50 6.73
C THR A 333 1.80 -29.99 7.76
N VAL A 334 0.92 -29.11 8.21
CA VAL A 334 -0.25 -29.46 9.02
C VAL A 334 -1.48 -29.42 8.12
N LEU A 335 -2.22 -30.54 8.04
CA LEU A 335 -3.53 -30.57 7.39
C LEU A 335 -4.54 -29.92 8.33
N ALA A 336 -5.03 -28.74 7.96
CA ALA A 336 -6.00 -27.98 8.72
C ALA A 336 -7.40 -28.13 8.14
N ARG A 337 -8.36 -28.53 8.97
CA ARG A 337 -9.77 -28.65 8.61
C ARG A 337 -10.54 -27.45 9.12
N TYR A 338 -11.51 -26.98 8.34
CA TYR A 338 -12.38 -25.87 8.74
C TYR A 338 -13.76 -26.01 8.10
N GLU A 339 -14.75 -25.42 8.74
CA GLU A 339 -16.12 -25.36 8.24
C GLU A 339 -16.38 -23.98 7.64
N THR A 340 -17.05 -23.92 6.49
CA THR A 340 -17.50 -22.64 5.92
C THR A 340 -18.70 -22.11 6.71
N THR A 341 -19.07 -20.86 6.48
CA THR A 341 -20.30 -20.26 7.03
C THR A 341 -21.57 -20.99 6.59
N GLU A 342 -21.48 -21.82 5.55
CA GLU A 342 -22.58 -22.61 4.97
C GLU A 342 -22.60 -24.06 5.50
N GLY A 343 -21.65 -24.44 6.36
CA GLY A 343 -21.54 -25.78 6.92
C GLY A 343 -20.62 -26.73 6.14
N ASP A 344 -20.01 -26.29 5.04
CA ASP A 344 -19.14 -27.15 4.23
C ASP A 344 -17.82 -27.43 4.95
N LYS A 345 -17.49 -28.72 5.08
CA LYS A 345 -16.17 -29.14 5.57
C LYS A 345 -15.14 -29.00 4.46
N LYS A 346 -14.17 -28.10 4.67
CA LYS A 346 -13.03 -27.89 3.77
C LYS A 346 -11.73 -28.21 4.48
N GLN A 347 -10.70 -28.50 3.68
CA GLN A 347 -9.35 -28.74 4.17
C GLN A 347 -8.34 -27.87 3.42
N THR A 348 -7.26 -27.51 4.10
CA THR A 348 -6.11 -26.80 3.54
C THR A 348 -4.85 -27.27 4.25
N ILE A 349 -3.69 -27.06 3.64
CA ILE A 349 -2.42 -27.26 4.32
C ILE A 349 -1.87 -25.96 4.92
N LEU A 350 -1.19 -26.07 6.06
CA LEU A 350 -0.37 -25.04 6.69
C LEU A 350 1.09 -25.46 6.57
N LEU A 351 1.93 -24.61 5.97
CA LEU A 351 3.33 -24.92 5.71
C LEU A 351 4.20 -24.56 6.92
N ALA A 352 4.89 -25.55 7.49
CA ALA A 352 5.80 -25.41 8.64
C ALA A 352 7.26 -25.71 8.26
N SER A 353 7.69 -25.28 7.06
CA SER A 353 9.05 -25.50 6.54
C SER A 353 9.50 -24.32 5.69
N GLY A 354 10.81 -24.23 5.45
CA GLY A 354 11.41 -23.09 4.78
C GLY A 354 11.23 -21.80 5.59
N TRP A 355 10.93 -20.71 4.89
CA TRP A 355 10.66 -19.40 5.51
C TRP A 355 9.50 -19.46 6.50
N TRP A 356 8.45 -20.22 6.15
CA TRP A 356 7.25 -20.40 6.98
C TRP A 356 7.45 -21.37 8.15
N GLY A 357 8.59 -22.08 8.19
CA GLY A 357 9.04 -22.83 9.36
C GLY A 357 9.86 -22.01 10.34
N ILE A 358 10.44 -20.88 9.89
CA ILE A 358 11.22 -19.98 10.74
C ILE A 358 10.29 -19.06 11.55
N ALA A 359 9.31 -18.46 10.88
CA ALA A 359 8.27 -17.66 11.53
C ALA A 359 6.97 -17.68 10.71
N ARG A 360 5.82 -17.61 11.40
CA ARG A 360 4.49 -17.66 10.79
C ARG A 360 4.25 -16.55 9.77
N HIS A 361 4.89 -15.39 9.96
CA HIS A 361 4.87 -14.24 9.05
C HIS A 361 6.28 -13.81 8.65
N PHE A 362 7.18 -14.76 8.36
CA PHE A 362 8.58 -14.47 8.01
C PHE A 362 8.73 -13.37 6.94
N HIS A 363 7.91 -13.40 5.89
CA HIS A 363 7.89 -12.40 4.82
C HIS A 363 7.77 -10.93 5.30
N TYR A 364 7.27 -10.65 6.50
CA TYR A 364 7.25 -9.29 7.04
C TYR A 364 8.65 -8.75 7.39
N ILE A 365 9.60 -9.60 7.77
CA ILE A 365 10.98 -9.16 8.03
C ILE A 365 11.64 -8.58 6.76
N PRO A 366 11.72 -9.30 5.64
CA PRO A 366 12.30 -8.75 4.42
C PRO A 366 11.46 -7.62 3.80
N GLU A 367 10.15 -7.51 4.14
CA GLU A 367 9.34 -6.34 3.79
C GLU A 367 9.85 -5.08 4.51
N LEU A 368 10.05 -5.16 5.83
CA LEU A 368 10.58 -4.07 6.65
C LEU A 368 12.04 -3.77 6.31
N ALA A 369 12.85 -4.80 6.05
CA ALA A 369 14.24 -4.62 5.64
C ALA A 369 14.33 -3.92 4.28
N GLY A 370 13.55 -4.34 3.29
CA GLY A 370 13.47 -3.65 2.00
C GLY A 370 13.06 -2.18 2.17
N THR A 371 12.09 -1.93 3.06
CA THR A 371 11.64 -0.59 3.41
C THR A 371 12.73 0.26 4.04
N PHE A 372 13.50 -0.32 4.94
CA PHE A 372 14.66 0.33 5.53
C PHE A 372 15.71 0.64 4.46
N PHE A 373 16.04 -0.29 3.56
CA PHE A 373 17.10 -0.11 2.57
C PHE A 373 16.80 0.91 1.48
N TRP A 374 15.53 1.18 1.14
CA TRP A 374 15.21 2.34 0.28
C TRP A 374 15.07 3.66 1.05
N SER A 375 15.10 3.62 2.39
CA SER A 375 15.00 4.82 3.24
C SER A 375 16.36 5.27 3.78
N VAL A 376 17.24 4.33 4.11
CA VAL A 376 18.59 4.60 4.65
C VAL A 376 19.52 5.40 3.74
N PRO A 377 19.35 5.50 2.40
CA PRO A 377 20.12 6.45 1.60
C PRO A 377 19.95 7.91 2.04
N ALA A 378 18.88 8.24 2.76
CA ALA A 378 18.63 9.55 3.36
C ALA A 378 19.48 9.84 4.61
N LEU A 379 20.27 8.87 5.09
CA LEU A 379 21.04 8.95 6.33
C LEU A 379 20.15 9.34 7.53
N PHE A 380 20.74 9.80 8.62
CA PHE A 380 20.08 9.88 9.93
C PHE A 380 19.85 11.32 10.43
N ASP A 381 19.98 12.32 9.57
CA ASP A 381 19.82 13.73 9.97
C ASP A 381 18.38 14.06 10.35
N ASN A 382 17.40 13.49 9.63
CA ASN A 382 15.98 13.72 9.86
C ASN A 382 15.20 12.42 9.89
N PHE A 383 14.12 12.38 10.68
CA PHE A 383 13.27 11.20 10.84
C PHE A 383 12.25 11.02 9.69
N ALA A 384 11.92 12.06 8.93
CA ALA A 384 10.88 12.03 7.91
C ALA A 384 10.99 10.85 6.90
N PRO A 385 12.18 10.46 6.40
CA PRO A 385 12.35 9.28 5.54
C PRO A 385 11.94 7.96 6.22
N TYR A 386 12.08 7.85 7.54
CA TYR A 386 11.83 6.63 8.29
C TYR A 386 10.40 6.50 8.82
N PHE A 387 9.59 7.55 8.69
CA PHE A 387 8.19 7.51 9.12
C PHE A 387 7.43 6.34 8.48
N TYR A 388 7.62 6.11 7.18
CA TYR A 388 7.00 4.98 6.48
C TYR A 388 7.41 3.62 7.07
N LEU A 389 8.69 3.44 7.40
CA LEU A 389 9.18 2.22 8.05
C LEU A 389 8.50 1.99 9.40
N CYS A 390 8.37 3.02 10.22
CA CYS A 390 7.68 2.94 11.51
C CYS A 390 6.18 2.62 11.34
N PHE A 391 5.51 3.33 10.44
CA PHE A 391 4.11 3.07 10.09
C PHE A 391 3.90 1.62 9.62
N LEU A 392 4.73 1.15 8.69
CA LEU A 392 4.65 -0.20 8.14
C LEU A 392 4.92 -1.26 9.22
N THR A 393 5.87 -1.02 10.12
CA THR A 393 6.13 -1.89 11.26
C THR A 393 4.87 -2.07 12.12
N ILE A 394 4.23 -0.96 12.51
CA ILE A 394 2.99 -1.01 13.31
C ILE A 394 1.89 -1.76 12.54
N LEU A 395 1.71 -1.46 11.26
CA LEU A 395 0.70 -2.09 10.40
C LEU A 395 0.91 -3.61 10.29
N LEU A 396 2.14 -4.07 10.06
CA LEU A 396 2.45 -5.49 9.89
C LEU A 396 2.32 -6.27 11.20
N PHE A 397 2.69 -5.67 12.33
CA PHE A 397 2.48 -6.27 13.65
C PHE A 397 0.99 -6.42 13.94
N ASP A 398 0.21 -5.35 13.85
CA ASP A 398 -1.24 -5.41 14.04
C ASP A 398 -1.90 -6.44 13.11
N ARG A 399 -1.48 -6.46 11.83
CA ARG A 399 -1.95 -7.46 10.86
C ARG A 399 -1.60 -8.89 11.27
N ALA A 400 -0.38 -9.15 11.76
CA ALA A 400 0.01 -10.49 12.21
C ALA A 400 -0.88 -10.98 13.36
N PHE A 401 -1.19 -10.11 14.33
CA PHE A 401 -2.08 -10.47 15.43
C PHE A 401 -3.52 -10.71 14.99
N ARG A 402 -4.03 -9.90 14.06
CA ARG A 402 -5.37 -10.10 13.48
C ARG A 402 -5.45 -11.41 12.71
N ASP A 403 -4.44 -11.73 11.90
CA ASP A 403 -4.42 -12.98 11.12
C ASP A 403 -4.28 -14.21 12.02
N ASP A 404 -3.45 -14.13 13.06
CA ASP A 404 -3.28 -15.20 14.06
C ASP A 404 -4.58 -15.50 14.82
N LYS A 405 -5.28 -14.46 15.29
CA LYS A 405 -6.60 -14.62 15.92
C LYS A 405 -7.60 -15.28 14.98
N ARG A 406 -7.58 -14.88 13.71
CA ARG A 406 -8.47 -15.43 12.69
C ARG A 406 -8.16 -16.88 12.36
N CYS A 407 -6.88 -17.22 12.18
CA CYS A 407 -6.44 -18.57 11.91
C CYS A 407 -6.74 -19.50 13.11
N SER A 408 -6.59 -18.99 14.34
CA SER A 408 -7.01 -19.70 15.56
C SER A 408 -8.51 -19.97 15.57
N SER A 409 -9.36 -18.98 15.28
CA SER A 409 -10.82 -19.18 15.19
C SER A 409 -11.23 -20.11 14.05
N LYS A 410 -10.50 -20.09 12.93
CA LYS A 410 -10.84 -20.86 11.73
C LYS A 410 -10.40 -22.33 11.80
N TYR A 411 -9.17 -22.59 12.25
CA TYR A 411 -8.56 -23.92 12.22
C TYR A 411 -8.46 -24.58 13.61
N GLY A 412 -8.76 -23.84 14.69
CA GLY A 412 -8.84 -24.37 16.05
C GLY A 412 -7.60 -25.16 16.46
N HIS A 413 -7.79 -26.45 16.75
CA HIS A 413 -6.73 -27.37 17.19
C HIS A 413 -5.59 -27.49 16.15
N ASP A 414 -5.91 -27.50 14.85
CA ASP A 414 -4.89 -27.60 13.80
C ASP A 414 -4.00 -26.35 13.75
N TRP A 415 -4.54 -25.17 14.10
CA TRP A 415 -3.73 -23.96 14.29
C TRP A 415 -2.77 -24.09 15.46
N LYS A 416 -3.24 -24.64 16.59
CA LYS A 416 -2.40 -24.84 17.77
C LYS A 416 -1.20 -25.74 17.45
N LYS A 417 -1.44 -26.86 16.77
CA LYS A 417 -0.38 -27.75 16.28
C LYS A 417 0.60 -27.05 15.35
N TYR A 418 0.10 -26.18 14.46
CA TYR A 418 0.95 -25.36 13.61
C TYR A 418 1.82 -24.38 14.41
N CYS A 419 1.24 -23.72 15.43
CA CYS A 419 1.96 -22.82 16.32
C CYS A 419 3.02 -23.53 17.17
N GLU A 420 2.80 -24.79 17.55
CA GLU A 420 3.81 -25.61 18.25
C GLU A 420 5.02 -25.91 17.35
N LEU A 421 4.80 -26.13 16.05
CA LEU A 421 5.88 -26.34 15.07
C LEU A 421 6.61 -25.04 14.72
N VAL A 422 5.89 -23.92 14.67
CA VAL A 422 6.41 -22.61 14.27
C VAL A 422 6.05 -21.61 15.38
N PRO A 423 6.82 -21.55 16.48
CA PRO A 423 6.45 -20.78 17.68
C PRO A 423 6.47 -19.27 17.44
N TYR A 424 7.38 -18.79 16.58
CA TYR A 424 7.58 -17.36 16.31
C TYR A 424 6.55 -16.83 15.30
N LYS A 425 5.94 -15.69 15.61
CA LYS A 425 4.95 -14.99 14.80
C LYS A 425 5.63 -14.20 13.68
N ILE A 426 6.60 -13.36 14.01
CA ILE A 426 7.26 -12.46 13.07
C ILE A 426 8.78 -12.60 13.19
N VAL A 427 9.34 -12.30 14.37
CA VAL A 427 10.79 -12.23 14.58
C VAL A 427 11.24 -13.49 15.31
N PRO A 428 12.06 -14.35 14.66
CA PRO A 428 12.59 -15.55 15.28
C PRO A 428 13.28 -15.24 16.60
N LEU A 429 13.09 -16.11 17.59
CA LEU A 429 13.63 -15.97 18.96
C LEU A 429 13.09 -14.79 19.77
N VAL A 430 12.14 -14.01 19.24
CA VAL A 430 11.58 -12.83 19.91
C VAL A 430 10.05 -12.90 20.00
N ILE A 431 9.35 -12.99 18.85
CA ILE A 431 7.88 -12.90 18.79
C ILE A 431 7.25 -13.74 17.70
#